data_AF-A0A1G0RG85-F1
#
_entry.id   AF-A0A1G0RG85-F1
#
_cell.length_a   1.000
_cell.length_b   1.000
_cell.length_c   1.000
_cell.angle_alpha   90.00
_cell.angle_beta   90.00
_cell.angle_gamma   90.00
#
_symmetry.space_group_name_H-M   'P 1'
#
loop_
_entity.id
_entity.type
_entity.pdbx_description
1 polymer ?
#
loop_
_entity_poly.entity_id
_entity_poly.type
_entity_poly.pdbx_seq_one_letter_code
_entity_poly.pdbx_strand_id
1 'polypeptide(L)'
;MGYLLYTAAVFILINSQLQSQQIYFCQSHTENGEPINASIIWNLKAWGENIFILYNNGNKPIKEPILYMLIDKYTNDKYYPFDSRAIHIEKQIPWVVQNYKFTEPGKYEVYFMGSTHERLVSARFTINIEETANPQKRQISNFYYDNCELLFCQVVIGGKPYNVKKTISMSAGGSTYIYLNNENPLNTEQLLVNVWRKKNRAFDYDEFIESKKFGMKTEWKDVFFKYKFKAPGEYKISIYNDREIQIKTGFITVSQ
;
A
#
# COMPACT_ATOMS: atom_id res chain seq x y z
N MET A 1 15.09 -68.16 39.83
CA MET A 1 15.63 -67.10 38.95
C MET A 1 14.87 -67.17 37.63
N GLY A 2 13.89 -66.29 37.42
CA GLY A 2 13.17 -66.17 36.15
C GLY A 2 13.33 -64.74 35.65
N TYR A 3 13.97 -64.56 34.50
CA TYR A 3 14.11 -63.26 33.86
C TYR A 3 12.93 -63.03 32.91
N LEU A 4 12.12 -62.01 33.19
CA LEU A 4 11.11 -61.48 32.28
C LEU A 4 11.81 -60.55 31.28
N LEU A 5 11.80 -60.93 30.00
CA LEU A 5 12.20 -60.09 28.89
C LEU A 5 11.06 -59.13 28.54
N TYR A 6 11.25 -57.84 28.78
CA TYR A 6 10.37 -56.79 28.29
C TYR A 6 10.79 -56.42 26.85
N THR A 7 9.96 -56.76 25.87
CA THR A 7 10.06 -56.21 24.52
C THR A 7 9.45 -54.80 24.50
N ALA A 8 10.29 -53.78 24.40
CA ALA A 8 9.86 -52.41 24.19
C ALA A 8 9.52 -52.20 22.70
N ALA A 9 8.23 -51.99 22.39
CA ALA A 9 7.78 -51.56 21.08
C ALA A 9 8.03 -50.06 20.92
N VAL A 10 8.93 -49.69 20.00
CA VAL A 10 9.21 -48.29 19.65
C VAL A 10 8.19 -47.83 18.62
N PHE A 11 7.25 -46.98 19.04
CA PHE A 11 6.33 -46.28 18.14
C PHE A 11 7.06 -45.10 17.48
N ILE A 12 7.44 -45.26 16.21
CA ILE A 12 7.95 -44.16 15.39
C ILE A 12 6.75 -43.37 14.86
N LEU A 13 6.48 -42.21 15.48
CA LEU A 13 5.51 -41.23 14.96
C LEU A 13 6.11 -40.54 13.75
N ILE A 14 5.74 -40.99 12.55
CA ILE A 14 6.08 -40.31 11.29
C ILE A 14 5.18 -39.08 11.21
N ASN A 15 5.74 -37.90 11.52
CA ASN A 15 5.11 -36.61 11.27
C ASN A 15 4.99 -36.36 9.76
N SER A 16 3.95 -36.89 9.12
CA SER A 16 3.55 -36.43 7.80
C SER A 16 3.04 -35.00 7.93
N GLN A 17 3.87 -34.01 7.57
CA GLN A 17 3.40 -32.64 7.39
C GLN A 17 2.39 -32.64 6.25
N LEU A 18 1.11 -32.64 6.60
CA LEU A 18 0.02 -32.36 5.67
C LEU A 18 0.24 -30.93 5.17
N GLN A 19 0.79 -30.78 3.96
CA GLN A 19 0.89 -29.48 3.31
C GLN A 19 -0.52 -29.03 2.93
N SER A 20 -1.02 -28.01 3.64
CA SER A 20 -2.31 -27.38 3.38
C SER A 20 -2.19 -26.29 2.32
N GLN A 21 -3.34 -25.88 1.78
CA GLN A 21 -3.43 -24.77 0.84
C GLN A 21 -3.00 -23.47 1.51
N GLN A 22 -2.16 -22.67 0.82
CA GLN A 22 -1.54 -21.47 1.38
C GLN A 22 -1.41 -20.35 0.34
N ILE A 23 -1.42 -19.10 0.82
CA ILE A 23 -1.08 -17.92 0.03
C ILE A 23 0.20 -17.31 0.60
N TYR A 24 1.14 -16.99 -0.28
CA TYR A 24 2.37 -16.29 0.03
C TYR A 24 2.40 -14.92 -0.65
N PHE A 25 2.85 -13.91 0.09
CA PHE A 25 3.13 -12.57 -0.44
C PHE A 25 4.65 -12.42 -0.52
N CYS A 26 5.21 -12.45 -1.72
CA CYS A 26 6.64 -12.65 -1.94
C CYS A 26 7.23 -11.69 -2.97
N GLN A 27 8.55 -11.49 -2.91
CA GLN A 27 9.28 -10.62 -3.83
C GLN A 27 9.47 -11.26 -5.20
N SER A 28 9.61 -12.58 -5.23
CA SER A 28 9.70 -13.40 -6.43
C SER A 28 9.37 -14.86 -6.08
N HIS A 29 9.49 -15.75 -7.06
CA HIS A 29 9.23 -17.18 -6.92
C HIS A 29 10.18 -17.98 -7.82
N THR A 30 10.39 -19.25 -7.49
CA THR A 30 11.14 -20.18 -8.34
C THR A 30 10.27 -20.70 -9.49
N GLU A 31 10.90 -21.35 -10.47
CA GLU A 31 10.19 -22.05 -11.56
C GLU A 31 9.22 -23.12 -11.07
N ASN A 32 9.42 -23.64 -9.85
CA ASN A 32 8.59 -24.67 -9.24
C ASN A 32 7.48 -24.10 -8.34
N GLY A 33 7.34 -22.77 -8.27
CA GLY A 33 6.29 -22.13 -7.45
C GLY A 33 6.63 -22.03 -5.96
N GLU A 34 7.92 -22.03 -5.62
CA GLU A 34 8.36 -21.75 -4.25
C GLU A 34 8.56 -20.24 -4.06
N PRO A 35 8.04 -19.64 -2.98
CA PRO A 35 8.15 -18.21 -2.74
C PRO A 35 9.56 -17.81 -2.29
N ILE A 36 10.03 -16.65 -2.76
CA ILE A 36 11.31 -16.06 -2.35
C ILE A 36 11.02 -14.74 -1.62
N ASN A 37 11.61 -14.57 -0.43
CA ASN A 37 11.39 -13.42 0.45
C ASN A 37 9.90 -13.16 0.74
N ALA A 38 9.19 -14.21 1.17
CA ALA A 38 7.81 -14.06 1.61
C ALA A 38 7.72 -13.31 2.93
N SER A 39 6.74 -12.41 3.04
CA SER A 39 6.46 -11.67 4.27
C SER A 39 4.98 -11.32 4.37
N ILE A 40 4.45 -11.27 5.59
CA ILE A 40 3.11 -10.74 5.89
C ILE A 40 3.12 -9.26 6.26
N ILE A 41 4.29 -8.61 6.26
CA ILE A 41 4.47 -7.17 6.45
C ILE A 41 5.40 -6.66 5.35
N TRP A 42 4.94 -5.66 4.61
CA TRP A 42 5.68 -5.03 3.53
C TRP A 42 5.78 -3.53 3.76
N ASN A 43 6.97 -2.97 3.55
CA ASN A 43 7.18 -1.53 3.56
C ASN A 43 7.42 -1.09 2.12
N LEU A 44 6.49 -0.34 1.55
CA LEU A 44 6.52 0.05 0.14
C LEU A 44 7.06 1.46 -0.01
N LYS A 45 7.67 1.75 -1.15
CA LYS A 45 7.96 3.14 -1.53
C LYS A 45 6.68 3.92 -1.79
N ALA A 46 6.79 5.25 -1.84
CA ALA A 46 5.65 6.14 -1.95
C ALA A 46 4.73 5.81 -3.15
N TRP A 47 5.29 5.42 -4.30
CA TRP A 47 4.51 5.09 -5.50
C TRP A 47 3.96 3.65 -5.55
N GLY A 48 4.18 2.89 -4.48
CA GLY A 48 3.82 1.49 -4.37
C GLY A 48 4.77 0.54 -5.09
N GLU A 49 4.71 -0.73 -4.72
CA GLU A 49 5.53 -1.78 -5.34
C GLU A 49 4.68 -2.98 -5.74
N ASN A 50 5.28 -3.78 -6.63
CA ASN A 50 4.73 -5.05 -7.08
C ASN A 50 5.04 -6.14 -6.05
N ILE A 51 4.02 -6.85 -5.59
CA ILE A 51 4.14 -8.02 -4.74
C ILE A 51 3.54 -9.20 -5.50
N PHE A 52 4.26 -10.32 -5.53
CA PHE A 52 3.72 -11.57 -6.04
C PHE A 52 2.82 -12.21 -4.99
N ILE A 53 1.57 -12.47 -5.37
CA ILE A 53 0.60 -13.25 -4.62
C ILE A 53 0.64 -14.67 -5.20
N LEU A 54 1.22 -15.59 -4.44
CA LEU A 54 1.39 -16.99 -4.85
C LEU A 54 0.41 -17.86 -4.06
N TYR A 55 -0.52 -18.50 -4.76
CA TYR A 55 -1.37 -19.55 -4.21
C TYR A 55 -0.72 -20.91 -4.46
N ASN A 56 -0.46 -21.66 -3.39
CA ASN A 56 0.00 -23.05 -3.42
C ASN A 56 -1.09 -23.97 -2.89
N ASN A 57 -1.48 -24.96 -3.69
CA ASN A 57 -2.56 -25.91 -3.39
C ASN A 57 -2.04 -27.20 -2.72
N GLY A 58 -1.01 -27.09 -1.86
CA GLY A 58 -0.46 -28.21 -1.09
C GLY A 58 0.06 -29.35 -1.98
N ASN A 59 0.79 -29.00 -3.04
CA ASN A 59 1.29 -29.91 -4.10
C ASN A 59 0.23 -30.67 -4.90
N LYS A 60 -1.07 -30.36 -4.72
CA LYS A 60 -2.13 -30.95 -5.54
C LYS A 60 -2.40 -30.06 -6.75
N PRO A 61 -2.53 -30.63 -7.96
CA PRO A 61 -2.94 -29.87 -9.13
C PRO A 61 -4.21 -29.06 -8.86
N ILE A 62 -4.20 -27.79 -9.27
CA ILE A 62 -5.40 -26.96 -9.26
C ILE A 62 -6.33 -27.48 -10.36
N LYS A 63 -7.53 -27.93 -9.96
CA LYS A 63 -8.53 -28.49 -10.89
C LYS A 63 -9.53 -27.46 -11.40
N GLU A 64 -9.58 -26.30 -10.75
CA GLU A 64 -10.45 -25.20 -11.13
C GLU A 64 -9.99 -24.62 -12.48
N PRO A 65 -10.88 -24.50 -13.49
CA PRO A 65 -10.52 -23.87 -14.76
C PRO A 65 -10.29 -22.36 -14.61
N ILE A 66 -10.95 -21.75 -13.63
CA ILE A 66 -10.83 -20.33 -13.29
C ILE A 66 -10.74 -20.19 -11.78
N LEU A 67 -9.75 -19.43 -11.31
CA LEU A 67 -9.68 -18.96 -9.93
C LEU A 67 -9.99 -17.46 -9.87
N TYR A 68 -10.76 -17.06 -8.86
CA TYR A 68 -10.97 -15.66 -8.54
C TYR A 68 -10.08 -15.30 -7.36
N MET A 69 -9.12 -14.41 -7.57
CA MET A 69 -8.34 -13.79 -6.49
C MET A 69 -9.04 -12.50 -6.08
N LEU A 70 -9.45 -12.42 -4.82
CA LEU A 70 -10.09 -11.24 -4.24
C LEU A 70 -9.19 -10.63 -3.20
N ILE A 71 -9.15 -9.30 -3.17
CA ILE A 71 -8.38 -8.50 -2.23
C ILE A 71 -9.38 -7.61 -1.50
N ASP A 72 -9.48 -7.80 -0.19
CA ASP A 72 -10.24 -6.92 0.69
C ASP A 72 -9.29 -6.04 1.50
N LYS A 73 -9.68 -4.80 1.76
CA LYS A 73 -8.94 -3.85 2.60
C LYS A 73 -9.68 -3.61 3.91
N TYR A 74 -8.95 -3.62 5.01
CA TYR A 74 -9.50 -3.33 6.34
C TYR A 74 -9.72 -1.83 6.51
N THR A 75 -10.97 -1.41 6.65
CA THR A 75 -11.39 -0.04 6.96
C THR A 75 -12.60 -0.08 7.90
N ASN A 76 -12.78 0.91 8.78
CA ASN A 76 -13.95 0.96 9.69
C ASN A 76 -14.23 -0.37 10.43
N ASP A 77 -13.17 -0.95 11.00
CA ASP A 77 -13.18 -2.21 11.76
C ASP A 77 -13.59 -3.49 11.00
N LYS A 78 -13.71 -3.44 9.67
CA LYS A 78 -14.08 -4.60 8.83
C LYS A 78 -13.28 -4.64 7.53
N TYR A 79 -13.23 -5.82 6.91
CA TYR A 79 -12.69 -5.98 5.56
C TYR A 79 -13.78 -5.66 4.53
N TYR A 80 -13.43 -4.83 3.55
CA TYR A 80 -14.31 -4.45 2.44
C TYR A 80 -13.63 -4.78 1.11
N PRO A 81 -14.40 -5.16 0.06
CA PRO A 81 -13.85 -5.41 -1.26
C PRO A 81 -13.02 -4.23 -1.76
N PHE A 82 -11.78 -4.52 -2.16
CA PHE A 82 -10.83 -3.53 -2.68
C PHE A 82 -10.55 -3.77 -4.16
N ASP A 83 -10.24 -5.01 -4.55
CA ASP A 83 -9.99 -5.38 -5.94
C ASP A 83 -10.21 -6.89 -6.17
N SER A 84 -10.28 -7.31 -7.44
CA SER A 84 -10.40 -8.72 -7.81
C SER A 84 -9.76 -9.03 -9.16
N ARG A 85 -9.31 -10.27 -9.37
CA ARG A 85 -8.82 -10.78 -10.65
C ARG A 85 -9.31 -12.19 -10.92
N ALA A 86 -9.75 -12.44 -12.14
CA ALA A 86 -9.99 -13.79 -12.65
C ALA A 86 -8.70 -14.33 -13.28
N ILE A 87 -8.36 -15.57 -12.96
CA ILE A 87 -7.13 -16.24 -13.39
C ILE A 87 -7.53 -17.54 -14.08
N HIS A 88 -7.28 -17.63 -15.38
CA HIS A 88 -7.53 -18.84 -16.14
C HIS A 88 -6.37 -19.83 -15.93
N ILE A 89 -6.71 -21.06 -15.55
CA ILE A 89 -5.72 -22.11 -15.27
C ILE A 89 -5.50 -22.93 -16.54
N GLU A 90 -4.40 -22.65 -17.23
CA GLU A 90 -4.03 -23.35 -18.48
C GLU A 90 -3.36 -24.70 -18.23
N LYS A 91 -2.65 -24.83 -17.10
CA LYS A 91 -1.88 -26.02 -16.74
C LYS A 91 -2.33 -26.49 -15.36
N GLN A 92 -2.51 -27.79 -15.21
CA GLN A 92 -2.85 -28.42 -13.93
C GLN A 92 -1.61 -28.55 -13.04
N ILE A 93 -0.99 -27.41 -12.72
CA ILE A 93 0.13 -27.29 -11.77
C ILE A 93 -0.41 -26.97 -10.37
N PRO A 94 0.35 -27.24 -9.29
CA PRO A 94 -0.17 -27.11 -7.94
C PRO A 94 -0.11 -25.69 -7.38
N TRP A 95 0.22 -24.69 -8.21
CA TRP A 95 0.35 -23.31 -7.78
C TRP A 95 -0.01 -22.35 -8.90
N VAL A 96 -0.34 -21.12 -8.52
CA VAL A 96 -0.50 -20.00 -9.45
C VAL A 96 0.02 -18.74 -8.79
N VAL A 97 0.56 -17.84 -9.60
CA VAL A 97 1.13 -16.58 -9.14
C VAL A 97 0.50 -15.41 -9.88
N GLN A 98 0.24 -14.33 -9.16
CA GLN A 98 -0.18 -13.05 -9.73
C GLN A 98 0.72 -11.94 -9.23
N ASN A 99 1.20 -11.10 -10.16
CA ASN A 99 1.88 -9.88 -9.79
C ASN A 99 0.85 -8.76 -9.56
N TYR A 100 0.82 -8.19 -8.36
CA TYR A 100 -0.11 -7.14 -7.99
C TYR A 100 0.62 -5.92 -7.43
N LYS A 101 0.31 -4.73 -7.96
CA LYS A 101 0.89 -3.47 -7.47
C LYS A 101 0.07 -2.92 -6.32
N PHE A 102 0.62 -2.94 -5.11
CA PHE A 102 0.02 -2.28 -3.96
C PHE A 102 0.53 -0.84 -3.88
N THR A 103 -0.38 0.13 -3.73
CA THR A 103 -0.05 1.57 -3.66
C THR A 103 -0.55 2.25 -2.40
N GLU A 104 -1.34 1.54 -1.59
CA GLU A 104 -1.94 2.09 -0.38
C GLU A 104 -1.51 1.24 0.84
N PRO A 105 -1.13 1.88 1.95
CA PRO A 105 -0.92 1.18 3.20
C PRO A 105 -2.26 0.74 3.80
N GLY A 106 -2.19 -0.27 4.65
CA GLY A 106 -3.34 -0.86 5.31
C GLY A 106 -3.16 -2.36 5.57
N LYS A 107 -4.16 -2.94 6.23
CA LYS A 107 -4.27 -4.38 6.38
C LYS A 107 -5.17 -4.92 5.28
N TYR A 108 -4.77 -6.03 4.69
CA TYR A 108 -5.45 -6.66 3.57
C TYR A 108 -5.71 -8.14 3.84
N GLU A 109 -6.82 -8.65 3.33
CA GLU A 109 -7.10 -10.08 3.23
C GLU A 109 -7.16 -10.44 1.75
N VAL A 110 -6.35 -11.42 1.35
CA VAL A 110 -6.40 -11.98 0.00
C VAL A 110 -6.94 -13.40 0.11
N TYR A 111 -7.88 -13.74 -0.76
CA TYR A 111 -8.45 -15.08 -0.81
C TYR A 111 -8.72 -15.52 -2.24
N PHE A 112 -8.64 -16.83 -2.44
CA PHE A 112 -8.95 -17.46 -3.72
C PHE A 112 -10.27 -18.20 -3.62
N MET A 113 -11.09 -18.05 -4.66
CA MET A 113 -12.33 -18.80 -4.84
C MET A 113 -12.24 -19.65 -6.10
N GLY A 114 -12.85 -20.84 -6.05
CA GLY A 114 -13.06 -21.69 -7.21
C GLY A 114 -14.18 -21.17 -8.11
N SER A 115 -14.40 -21.86 -9.22
CA SER A 115 -15.42 -21.54 -10.22
C SER A 115 -16.86 -21.57 -9.66
N THR A 116 -17.07 -22.36 -8.61
CA THR A 116 -18.32 -22.48 -7.84
C THR A 116 -18.51 -21.41 -6.76
N HIS A 117 -17.58 -20.44 -6.66
CA HIS A 117 -17.52 -19.41 -5.61
C HIS A 117 -17.22 -19.94 -4.19
N GLU A 118 -16.79 -21.19 -4.07
CA GLU A 118 -16.29 -21.72 -2.80
C GLU A 118 -14.93 -21.08 -2.45
N ARG A 119 -14.76 -20.64 -1.20
CA ARG A 119 -13.47 -20.10 -0.72
C ARG A 119 -12.50 -21.24 -0.45
N LEU A 120 -11.39 -21.25 -1.19
CA LEU A 120 -10.37 -22.30 -1.12
C LEU A 120 -9.33 -22.00 -0.03
N VAL A 121 -8.86 -20.76 0.03
CA VAL A 121 -7.82 -20.31 0.97
C VAL A 121 -7.92 -18.81 1.18
N SER A 122 -7.47 -18.32 2.35
CA SER A 122 -7.23 -16.90 2.60
C SER A 122 -5.97 -16.66 3.40
N ALA A 123 -5.38 -15.47 3.24
CA ALA A 123 -4.26 -14.99 4.03
C ALA A 123 -4.36 -13.48 4.24
N ARG A 124 -3.82 -13.00 5.35
CA ARG A 124 -3.80 -11.58 5.71
C ARG A 124 -2.39 -11.06 5.75
N PHE A 125 -2.23 -9.81 5.34
CA PHE A 125 -0.94 -9.13 5.39
C PHE A 125 -1.12 -7.61 5.56
N THR A 126 -0.03 -6.92 5.88
CA THR A 126 -0.01 -5.49 6.14
C THR A 126 0.96 -4.79 5.18
N ILE A 127 0.48 -3.72 4.57
CA ILE A 127 1.28 -2.78 3.80
C ILE A 127 1.50 -1.53 4.64
N ASN A 128 2.76 -1.11 4.77
CA ASN A 128 3.17 0.20 5.21
C ASN A 128 3.77 0.97 4.02
N ILE A 129 3.83 2.29 4.12
CA ILE A 129 4.65 3.11 3.21
C ILE A 129 5.90 3.53 3.98
N GLU A 130 7.07 3.29 3.39
CA GLU A 130 8.32 3.88 3.85
C GLU A 130 8.22 5.40 3.72
N GLU A 131 8.08 6.09 4.85
CA GLU A 131 8.50 7.48 4.91
C GLU A 131 10.01 7.47 4.71
N THR A 132 10.51 8.00 3.60
CA THR A 132 11.94 8.01 3.26
C THR A 132 12.79 8.55 4.43
N ALA A 133 13.29 7.63 5.25
CA ALA A 133 14.12 7.87 6.43
C ALA A 133 15.58 7.50 6.17
N ASN A 134 16.00 7.30 4.91
CA ASN A 134 17.39 7.02 4.60
C ASN A 134 18.18 8.35 4.41
N PRO A 135 18.99 8.78 5.41
CA PRO A 135 19.65 10.10 5.40
C PRO A 135 20.69 10.24 4.29
N GLN A 136 21.24 9.15 3.76
CA GLN A 136 22.23 9.19 2.67
C GLN A 136 21.59 9.50 1.30
N LYS A 137 20.35 9.08 1.05
CA LYS A 137 19.58 9.53 -0.13
C LYS A 137 19.10 10.98 0.00
N ARG A 138 18.90 11.49 1.22
CA ARG A 138 18.56 12.91 1.46
C ARG A 138 19.65 13.87 1.00
N GLN A 139 20.93 13.49 1.11
CA GLN A 139 22.04 14.43 0.89
C GLN A 139 22.31 14.81 -0.57
N ILE A 140 21.85 14.05 -1.56
CA ILE A 140 22.12 14.37 -2.98
C ILE A 140 20.88 14.95 -3.69
N SER A 141 19.66 14.64 -3.22
CA SER A 141 18.41 15.04 -3.92
C SER A 141 17.56 16.12 -3.23
N ASN A 142 17.75 16.44 -1.94
CA ASN A 142 16.85 17.40 -1.25
C ASN A 142 17.12 18.87 -1.59
N PHE A 143 18.36 19.26 -1.87
CA PHE A 143 18.68 20.69 -2.08
C PHE A 143 17.90 21.33 -3.23
N TYR A 144 17.52 20.54 -4.25
CA TYR A 144 16.78 21.05 -5.40
C TYR A 144 15.41 21.64 -5.04
N TYR A 145 14.76 21.08 -4.02
CA TYR A 145 13.43 21.50 -3.57
C TYR A 145 13.46 22.23 -2.22
N ASP A 146 14.63 22.63 -1.72
CA ASP A 146 14.74 23.32 -0.41
C ASP A 146 13.95 24.64 -0.41
N ASN A 147 13.99 25.38 -1.51
CA ASN A 147 13.24 26.62 -1.73
C ASN A 147 11.80 26.39 -2.23
N CYS A 148 11.32 25.15 -2.20
CA CYS A 148 9.94 24.85 -2.56
C CYS A 148 8.99 25.23 -1.42
N GLU A 149 7.89 25.89 -1.76
CA GLU A 149 6.85 26.33 -0.86
C GLU A 149 5.54 25.56 -1.12
N LEU A 150 4.88 25.14 -0.05
CA LEU A 150 3.57 24.49 -0.10
C LEU A 150 2.58 25.29 0.74
N LEU A 151 1.57 25.84 0.07
CA LEU A 151 0.55 26.71 0.64
C LEU A 151 -0.83 26.10 0.50
N PHE A 152 -1.68 26.37 1.49
CA PHE A 152 -3.10 26.08 1.43
C PHE A 152 -3.87 27.38 1.31
N CYS A 153 -4.69 27.54 0.28
CA CYS A 153 -5.36 28.79 -0.02
C CYS A 153 -6.83 28.58 -0.42
N GLN A 154 -7.61 29.65 -0.40
CA GLN A 154 -9.02 29.58 -0.78
C GLN A 154 -9.20 29.48 -2.30
N VAL A 155 -8.35 30.16 -3.07
CA VAL A 155 -8.42 30.23 -4.53
C VAL A 155 -7.06 30.62 -5.11
N VAL A 156 -6.82 30.25 -6.37
CA VAL A 156 -5.67 30.70 -7.16
C VAL A 156 -6.20 31.54 -8.33
N ILE A 157 -5.72 32.78 -8.46
CA ILE A 157 -6.12 33.71 -9.52
C ILE A 157 -4.87 34.20 -10.23
N GLY A 158 -4.80 34.00 -11.55
CA GLY A 158 -3.63 34.39 -12.34
C GLY A 158 -2.31 33.78 -11.85
N GLY A 159 -2.35 32.52 -11.37
CA GLY A 159 -1.19 31.81 -10.82
C GLY A 159 -0.80 32.22 -9.40
N LYS A 160 -1.53 33.13 -8.74
CA LYS A 160 -1.21 33.56 -7.37
C LYS A 160 -2.19 32.99 -6.35
N PRO A 161 -1.72 32.46 -5.21
CA PRO A 161 -2.60 31.98 -4.14
C PRO A 161 -3.21 33.16 -3.37
N TYR A 162 -4.52 33.12 -3.13
CA TYR A 162 -5.25 34.11 -2.35
C TYR A 162 -5.88 33.50 -1.10
N ASN A 163 -5.83 34.27 0.00
CA ASN A 163 -6.34 33.88 1.31
C ASN A 163 -5.69 32.58 1.83
N VAL A 164 -4.37 32.62 1.97
CA VAL A 164 -3.56 31.51 2.50
C VAL A 164 -3.92 31.26 3.96
N LYS A 165 -4.17 30.00 4.33
CA LYS A 165 -4.63 29.60 5.66
C LYS A 165 -4.01 28.28 6.09
N LYS A 166 -3.77 28.11 7.38
CA LYS A 166 -3.41 26.81 7.98
C LYS A 166 -4.62 26.05 8.55
N THR A 167 -5.78 26.71 8.58
CA THR A 167 -7.04 26.14 9.08
C THR A 167 -8.18 26.43 8.11
N ILE A 168 -8.99 25.41 7.82
CA ILE A 168 -10.25 25.51 7.08
C ILE A 168 -11.38 24.86 7.89
N SER A 169 -12.64 25.11 7.54
CA SER A 169 -13.80 24.53 8.25
C SER A 169 -14.59 23.58 7.36
N MET A 170 -15.09 22.48 7.96
CA MET A 170 -16.04 21.57 7.32
C MET A 170 -17.36 22.28 6.98
N SER A 171 -17.83 23.18 7.85
CA SER A 171 -19.03 24.02 7.57
C SER A 171 -18.89 24.88 6.32
N ALA A 172 -17.67 25.29 5.97
CA ALA A 172 -17.35 26.02 4.74
C ALA A 172 -17.04 25.10 3.54
N GLY A 173 -17.43 23.82 3.62
CA GLY A 173 -17.29 22.83 2.54
C GLY A 173 -16.03 21.95 2.62
N GLY A 174 -15.17 22.16 3.63
CA GLY A 174 -14.03 21.27 3.92
C GLY A 174 -13.06 21.12 2.75
N SER A 175 -12.81 22.18 1.99
CA SER A 175 -11.92 22.12 0.82
C SER A 175 -10.96 23.30 0.77
N THR A 176 -9.81 23.08 0.14
CA THR A 176 -8.77 24.09 -0.07
C THR A 176 -8.05 23.83 -1.39
N TYR A 177 -7.44 24.85 -1.96
CA TYR A 177 -6.42 24.67 -2.99
C TYR A 177 -5.07 24.47 -2.31
N ILE A 178 -4.40 23.40 -2.73
CA ILE A 178 -3.01 23.13 -2.39
C ILE A 178 -2.18 23.71 -3.53
N TYR A 179 -1.35 24.71 -3.22
CA TYR A 179 -0.48 25.41 -4.15
C TYR A 179 0.97 25.07 -3.82
N LEU A 180 1.68 24.48 -4.77
CA LEU A 180 3.08 24.12 -4.68
C LEU A 180 3.86 25.01 -5.64
N ASN A 181 4.91 25.68 -5.16
CA ASN A 181 5.76 26.53 -5.98
C ASN A 181 7.22 26.27 -5.66
N ASN A 182 8.06 26.24 -6.67
CA ASN A 182 9.50 26.11 -6.54
C ASN A 182 10.19 27.24 -7.30
N GLU A 183 11.33 27.71 -6.80
CA GLU A 183 12.10 28.76 -7.47
C GLU A 183 12.53 28.36 -8.90
N ASN A 184 12.87 27.08 -9.04
CA ASN A 184 13.20 26.41 -10.31
C ASN A 184 12.05 25.53 -10.78
N PRO A 185 12.00 25.14 -12.08
CA PRO A 185 11.00 24.19 -12.57
C PRO A 185 10.91 22.93 -11.69
N LEU A 186 9.72 22.36 -11.53
CA LEU A 186 9.55 21.18 -10.67
C LEU A 186 10.22 19.93 -11.24
N ASN A 187 10.57 19.92 -12.55
CA ASN A 187 11.33 18.86 -13.22
C ASN A 187 10.74 17.46 -13.04
N THR A 188 9.41 17.39 -13.09
CA THR A 188 8.64 16.16 -12.96
C THR A 188 7.41 16.24 -13.85
N GLU A 189 7.01 15.12 -14.43
CA GLU A 189 5.78 15.03 -15.23
C GLU A 189 4.57 14.68 -14.37
N GLN A 190 4.83 14.17 -13.16
CA GLN A 190 3.78 13.72 -12.26
C GLN A 190 4.11 14.03 -10.81
N LEU A 191 3.08 14.34 -10.03
CA LEU A 191 3.13 14.43 -8.58
C LEU A 191 2.34 13.30 -7.97
N LEU A 192 2.89 12.73 -6.90
CA LEU A 192 2.17 11.87 -5.98
C LEU A 192 1.92 12.63 -4.68
N VAL A 193 0.67 12.69 -4.26
CA VAL A 193 0.23 13.41 -3.07
C VAL A 193 -0.36 12.41 -2.10
N ASN A 194 0.36 12.15 -1.01
CA ASN A 194 -0.10 11.30 0.08
C ASN A 194 -0.73 12.16 1.17
N VAL A 195 -1.94 11.79 1.58
CA VAL A 195 -2.71 12.48 2.61
C VAL A 195 -2.80 11.59 3.83
N TRP A 196 -2.34 12.13 4.96
CA TRP A 196 -2.37 11.48 6.26
C TRP A 196 -3.15 12.33 7.25
N ARG A 197 -3.82 11.69 8.21
CA ARG A 197 -4.51 12.32 9.32
C ARG A 197 -3.88 11.87 10.62
N LYS A 198 -3.85 12.78 11.59
CA LYS A 198 -3.47 12.45 12.95
C LYS A 198 -4.61 11.70 13.64
N LYS A 199 -4.34 10.50 14.17
CA LYS A 199 -5.34 9.78 14.98
C LYS A 199 -5.57 10.52 16.29
N ASN A 200 -6.76 10.39 16.86
CA ASN A 200 -7.08 10.98 18.16
C ASN A 200 -6.04 10.59 19.22
N ARG A 201 -5.38 11.60 19.81
CA ARG A 201 -4.32 11.46 20.85
C ARG A 201 -3.00 10.83 20.38
N ALA A 202 -2.79 10.65 19.07
CA ALA A 202 -1.47 10.28 18.55
C ALA A 202 -0.55 11.50 18.51
N PHE A 203 0.76 11.29 18.67
CA PHE A 203 1.75 12.34 18.44
C PHE A 203 2.03 12.53 16.94
N ASP A 204 1.85 11.47 16.15
CA ASP A 204 2.20 11.40 14.73
C ASP A 204 0.99 11.25 13.78
N TYR A 205 1.24 11.51 12.50
CA TYR A 205 0.27 11.46 11.40
C TYR A 205 0.20 10.06 10.78
N ASP A 206 -0.33 9.09 11.54
CA ASP A 206 -0.23 7.66 11.20
C ASP A 206 -1.46 7.09 10.48
N GLU A 207 -2.53 7.87 10.32
CA GLU A 207 -3.71 7.44 9.58
C GLU A 207 -3.58 7.82 8.11
N PHE A 208 -3.22 6.86 7.27
CA PHE A 208 -3.27 7.07 5.82
C PHE A 208 -4.72 7.25 5.37
N ILE A 209 -4.98 8.33 4.64
CA ILE A 209 -6.31 8.63 4.09
C ILE A 209 -6.40 8.19 2.64
N GLU A 210 -5.50 8.70 1.79
CA GLU A 210 -5.46 8.36 0.37
C GLU A 210 -4.17 8.85 -0.29
N SER A 211 -3.94 8.40 -1.52
CA SER A 211 -2.93 8.93 -2.42
C SER A 211 -3.58 9.40 -3.72
N LYS A 212 -3.12 10.52 -4.26
CA LYS A 212 -3.57 11.06 -5.55
C LYS A 212 -2.39 11.38 -6.46
N LYS A 213 -2.57 11.10 -7.74
CA LYS A 213 -1.59 11.43 -8.78
C LYS A 213 -2.08 12.59 -9.63
N PHE A 214 -1.19 13.52 -9.93
CA PHE A 214 -1.47 14.68 -10.77
C PHE A 214 -0.43 14.77 -11.88
N GLY A 215 -0.89 14.84 -13.13
CA GLY A 215 -0.01 15.12 -14.26
C GLY A 215 0.29 16.62 -14.35
N MET A 216 1.51 16.95 -14.78
CA MET A 216 1.96 18.33 -14.98
C MET A 216 3.08 18.37 -16.03
N LYS A 217 3.49 19.58 -16.44
CA LYS A 217 4.62 19.73 -17.35
C LYS A 217 5.91 19.99 -16.57
N THR A 218 7.02 19.44 -17.05
CA THR A 218 8.32 19.49 -16.35
C THR A 218 8.84 20.90 -16.14
N GLU A 219 8.54 21.82 -17.07
CA GLU A 219 8.97 23.21 -17.05
C GLU A 219 8.19 24.10 -16.07
N TRP A 220 7.09 23.61 -15.49
CA TRP A 220 6.28 24.39 -14.57
C TRP A 220 6.98 24.59 -13.23
N LYS A 221 7.01 25.84 -12.76
CA LYS A 221 7.54 26.22 -11.44
C LYS A 221 6.51 26.08 -10.33
N ASP A 222 5.24 26.23 -10.68
CA ASP A 222 4.12 26.10 -9.78
C ASP A 222 3.04 25.15 -10.32
N VAL A 223 2.25 24.61 -9.41
CA VAL A 223 1.07 23.80 -9.69
C VAL A 223 0.10 23.91 -8.53
N PHE A 224 -1.19 23.82 -8.83
CA PHE A 224 -2.22 23.79 -7.79
C PHE A 224 -3.34 22.82 -8.11
N PHE A 225 -3.94 22.28 -7.07
CA PHE A 225 -5.07 21.38 -7.16
C PHE A 225 -5.99 21.55 -5.97
N LYS A 226 -7.30 21.36 -6.19
CA LYS A 226 -8.29 21.42 -5.12
C LYS A 226 -8.35 20.07 -4.40
N TYR A 227 -8.30 20.09 -3.07
CA TYR A 227 -8.51 18.91 -2.25
C TYR A 227 -9.71 19.12 -1.32
N LYS A 228 -10.53 18.08 -1.15
CA LYS A 228 -11.72 18.08 -0.28
C LYS A 228 -11.56 17.02 0.80
N PHE A 229 -11.52 17.46 2.05
CA PHE A 229 -11.44 16.60 3.22
C PHE A 229 -12.82 16.01 3.52
N LYS A 230 -12.82 14.76 4.00
CA LYS A 230 -14.05 14.02 4.32
C LYS A 230 -14.48 14.17 5.78
N ALA A 231 -13.60 14.69 6.64
CA ALA A 231 -13.81 14.79 8.07
C ALA A 231 -12.96 15.93 8.67
N PRO A 232 -13.31 16.44 9.85
CA PRO A 232 -12.42 17.32 10.60
C PRO A 232 -11.19 16.56 11.11
N GLY A 233 -10.10 17.29 11.39
CA GLY A 233 -8.86 16.75 11.93
C GLY A 233 -7.60 17.53 11.54
N GLU A 234 -6.46 17.10 12.05
CA GLU A 234 -5.14 17.57 11.64
C GLU A 234 -4.59 16.68 10.53
N TYR A 235 -4.17 17.26 9.42
CA TYR A 235 -3.71 16.54 8.23
C TYR A 235 -2.26 16.89 7.85
N LYS A 236 -1.53 15.88 7.40
CA LYS A 236 -0.20 15.96 6.78
C LYS A 236 -0.32 15.61 5.31
N ILE A 237 0.18 16.48 4.44
CA ILE A 237 0.21 16.30 2.99
C ILE A 237 1.68 16.17 2.58
N SER A 238 2.06 15.02 2.03
CA SER A 238 3.41 14.78 1.51
C SER A 238 3.36 14.66 -0.01
N ILE A 239 4.18 15.44 -0.71
CA ILE A 239 4.24 15.49 -2.17
C ILE A 239 5.58 14.94 -2.65
N TYR A 240 5.53 14.01 -3.61
CA TYR A 240 6.70 13.36 -4.22
C TYR A 240 6.69 13.55 -5.75
N ASN A 241 7.87 13.61 -6.36
CA ASN A 241 8.01 13.56 -7.81
C ASN A 241 7.92 12.12 -8.35
N ASP A 242 7.97 11.97 -9.67
CA ASP A 242 7.95 10.69 -10.40
C ASP A 242 9.14 9.75 -10.11
N ARG A 243 10.22 10.28 -9.52
CA ARG A 243 11.40 9.53 -9.02
C ARG A 243 11.31 9.20 -7.53
N GLU A 244 10.14 9.36 -6.93
CA GLU A 244 9.87 9.07 -5.53
C GLU A 244 10.66 9.96 -4.54
N ILE A 245 11.21 11.08 -5.01
CA ILE A 245 11.88 12.07 -4.16
C ILE A 245 10.82 12.98 -3.55
N GLN A 246 10.86 13.15 -2.24
CA GLN A 246 9.95 14.06 -1.55
C GLN A 246 10.26 15.51 -1.91
N ILE A 247 9.27 16.21 -2.46
CA ILE A 247 9.37 17.63 -2.79
C ILE A 247 9.10 18.47 -1.54
N LYS A 248 7.93 18.27 -0.91
CA LYS A 248 7.54 19.04 0.27
C LYS A 248 6.51 18.30 1.11
N THR A 249 6.47 18.64 2.40
CA THR A 249 5.40 18.26 3.32
C THR A 249 4.76 19.51 3.91
N GLY A 250 3.44 19.51 3.99
CA GLY A 250 2.65 20.59 4.57
C GLY A 250 1.60 20.07 5.54
N PHE A 251 1.15 20.94 6.43
CA PHE A 251 0.19 20.60 7.48
C PHE A 251 -0.99 21.56 7.46
N ILE A 252 -2.20 21.03 7.64
CA ILE A 252 -3.43 21.80 7.66
C ILE A 252 -4.42 21.22 8.67
N THR A 253 -5.13 22.11 9.37
CA THR A 253 -6.21 21.76 10.29
C THR A 253 -7.56 21.96 9.60
N VAL A 254 -8.43 20.97 9.73
CA VAL A 254 -9.84 21.05 9.30
C VAL A 254 -10.70 21.08 10.57
N SER A 255 -11.23 22.24 10.91
CA SER A 255 -12.19 22.39 12.00
C SER A 255 -13.55 21.82 11.60
N GLN A 256 -14.42 21.62 12.59
CA GLN A 256 -15.85 21.51 12.30
C GLN A 256 -16.36 22.77 11.56
#